data_AF-A0A0R3Q9U9-F1
#
_entry.id   AF-A0A0R3Q9U9-F1
#
_cell.length_a   1.000
_cell.length_b   1.000
_cell.length_c   1.000
_cell.angle_alpha   90.00
_cell.angle_beta   90.00
_cell.angle_gamma   90.00
#
_symmetry.space_group_name_H-M   'P 1'
#
loop_
_entity.id
_entity.type
_entity.pdbx_description
1 polymer ?
#
loop_
_entity_poly.entity_id
_entity_poly.type
_entity_poly.pdbx_seq_one_letter_code
_entity_poly.pdbx_strand_id
1 'polypeptide(L)'
;MEIAIAVVQMQDKKLDKINANAFKVFLVNEPCSSSRHEIRLQLPRCHVSSNDDPSEIALRFVQYHCRKWPRRAFEVPLWHDNELMSQNRSSNTTSVQFSLYCIPLIENEDEFTKLTKIGNFEALSSVSKCCQIEPNCFSVETCHCILQLERWLHDQQCSNTNFLARFFFLPPAKMRIRECAHNPAYEHEQSTLCHK
;
A
#
# COMPACT_ATOMS: atom_id res chain seq x y z
N MET A 1 -2.63 2.97 15.72
CA MET A 1 -3.15 2.10 14.64
C MET A 1 -1.96 1.37 14.02
N GLU A 2 -2.13 0.16 13.50
CA GLU A 2 -1.07 -0.49 12.72
C GLU A 2 -1.43 -0.49 11.23
N ILE A 3 -0.42 -0.39 10.37
CA ILE A 3 -0.61 -0.56 8.93
C ILE A 3 0.35 -1.60 8.37
N ALA A 4 -0.12 -2.35 7.39
CA ALA A 4 0.72 -3.14 6.49
C ALA A 4 0.91 -2.37 5.18
N ILE A 5 2.12 -2.42 4.63
CA ILE A 5 2.49 -1.67 3.43
C ILE A 5 2.79 -2.66 2.30
N ALA A 6 1.93 -2.71 1.30
CA ALA A 6 2.16 -3.45 0.07
C ALA A 6 2.80 -2.55 -0.98
N VAL A 7 4.11 -2.62 -1.12
CA VAL A 7 4.80 -1.98 -2.26
C VAL A 7 4.67 -2.92 -3.46
N VAL A 8 3.89 -2.51 -4.45
CA VAL A 8 3.59 -3.32 -5.64
C VAL A 8 4.31 -2.73 -6.84
N GLN A 9 5.16 -3.53 -7.48
CA GLN A 9 5.93 -3.15 -8.65
C GLN A 9 5.35 -3.82 -9.89
N MET A 10 5.05 -3.02 -10.92
CA MET A 10 4.60 -3.53 -12.21
C MET A 10 5.81 -3.75 -13.14
N GLN A 11 5.92 -4.96 -13.70
CA GLN A 11 7.05 -5.37 -14.55
C GLN A 11 6.97 -4.84 -15.98
N ASP A 12 5.79 -4.90 -16.61
CA ASP A 12 5.63 -4.51 -18.02
C ASP A 12 4.96 -3.14 -18.13
N LYS A 13 5.56 -2.24 -18.93
CA LYS A 13 4.96 -0.93 -19.23
C LYS A 13 3.78 -1.04 -20.21
N LYS A 14 3.64 -2.18 -20.90
CA LYS A 14 2.56 -2.41 -21.86
C LYS A 14 1.34 -2.99 -21.15
N LEU A 15 0.31 -2.15 -21.00
CA LEU A 15 -0.99 -2.50 -20.41
C LEU A 15 -1.79 -3.55 -21.20
N ASP A 16 -1.36 -3.87 -22.43
CA ASP A 16 -2.20 -4.56 -23.40
C ASP A 16 -2.57 -6.00 -23.01
N LYS A 17 -1.83 -6.62 -22.05
CA LYS A 17 -2.18 -7.91 -21.44
C LYS A 17 -1.68 -7.98 -19.99
N ILE A 18 -2.39 -7.34 -19.07
CA ILE A 18 -2.15 -7.54 -17.63
C ILE A 18 -2.48 -9.00 -17.30
N ASN A 19 -1.44 -9.79 -17.08
CA ASN A 19 -1.56 -11.14 -16.53
C ASN A 19 -1.26 -11.11 -15.02
N ALA A 20 -1.65 -12.16 -14.29
CA ALA A 20 -1.42 -12.26 -12.84
C ALA A 20 0.08 -12.18 -12.44
N ASN A 21 1.00 -12.38 -13.40
CA ASN A 21 2.44 -12.32 -13.17
C ASN A 21 3.02 -10.91 -13.41
N ALA A 22 2.20 -9.94 -13.80
CA ALA A 22 2.65 -8.57 -14.10
C ALA A 22 3.09 -7.81 -12.84
N PHE A 23 2.71 -8.29 -11.66
CA PHE A 23 2.95 -7.62 -10.39
C PHE A 23 3.93 -8.41 -9.51
N LYS A 24 4.89 -7.69 -8.95
CA LYS A 24 5.70 -8.13 -7.83
C LYS A 24 5.28 -7.38 -6.58
N VAL A 25 5.29 -8.06 -5.44
CA VAL A 25 5.05 -7.46 -4.12
C VAL A 25 6.34 -7.50 -3.30
N PHE A 26 6.64 -6.40 -2.63
CA PHE A 26 7.78 -6.29 -1.75
C PHE A 26 7.53 -6.99 -0.42
N LEU A 27 8.45 -7.86 -0.02
CA LEU A 27 8.40 -8.61 1.23
C LEU A 27 9.72 -8.47 1.99
N VAL A 28 9.63 -8.43 3.31
CA VAL A 28 10.77 -8.31 4.23
C VAL A 28 10.81 -9.51 5.16
N ASN A 29 12.00 -9.87 5.63
CA ASN A 29 12.16 -10.89 6.66
C ASN A 29 11.98 -10.22 8.03
N GLU A 30 10.79 -10.35 8.60
CA GLU A 30 10.45 -9.77 9.90
C GLU A 30 9.91 -10.82 10.87
N PRO A 31 10.02 -10.59 12.20
CA PRO A 31 9.39 -11.44 13.19
C PRO A 31 7.87 -11.50 12.99
N CYS A 32 7.28 -12.69 13.14
CA CYS A 32 5.85 -12.90 13.00
C CYS A 32 5.06 -12.15 14.08
N SER A 33 3.87 -11.64 13.75
CA SER A 33 2.95 -11.08 14.75
C SER A 33 2.56 -12.10 15.83
N SER A 34 2.52 -13.38 15.48
CA SER A 34 2.25 -14.47 16.43
C SER A 34 3.46 -14.91 17.24
N SER A 35 4.69 -14.58 16.81
CA SER A 35 5.92 -14.98 17.49
C SER A 35 7.10 -14.09 17.13
N ARG A 36 7.65 -13.40 18.15
CA ARG A 36 8.85 -12.56 18.01
C ARG A 36 10.14 -13.34 17.71
N HIS A 37 10.12 -14.67 17.87
CA HIS A 37 11.28 -15.53 17.68
C HIS A 37 11.29 -16.20 16.30
N GLU A 38 10.17 -16.11 15.57
CA GLU A 38 10.02 -16.73 14.27
C GLU A 38 10.06 -15.66 13.18
N ILE A 39 11.14 -15.66 12.38
CA ILE A 39 11.30 -14.74 11.26
C ILE A 39 10.64 -15.37 10.04
N ARG A 40 9.69 -14.64 9.44
CA ARG A 40 8.99 -15.05 8.22
C ARG A 40 9.03 -13.92 7.20
N LEU A 41 8.85 -14.25 5.93
CA LEU A 41 8.58 -13.25 4.90
C LEU A 41 7.24 -12.59 5.20
N GLN A 42 7.20 -11.26 5.21
CA GLN A 42 6.03 -10.48 5.57
C GLN A 42 5.95 -9.18 4.78
N LEU A 43 4.74 -8.61 4.72
CA LEU A 43 4.58 -7.21 4.34
C LEU A 43 5.16 -6.32 5.44
N PRO A 44 5.94 -5.27 5.10
CA PRO A 44 6.41 -4.30 6.08
C PRO A 44 5.26 -3.73 6.90
N ARG A 45 5.48 -3.59 8.22
CA ARG A 45 4.50 -3.02 9.13
C ARG A 45 5.00 -1.74 9.77
N CYS A 46 4.09 -0.81 10.01
CA CYS A 46 4.38 0.45 10.69
C CYS A 46 3.29 0.75 11.72
N HIS A 47 3.71 1.31 12.86
CA HIS A 47 2.79 1.90 13.81
C HIS A 47 2.47 3.34 13.39
N VAL A 48 1.18 3.70 13.45
CA VAL A 48 0.68 5.04 13.16
C VAL A 48 0.18 5.65 14.46
N SER A 49 0.79 6.77 14.85
CA SER A 49 0.40 7.57 16.01
C SER A 49 -0.99 8.19 15.79
N SER A 50 -1.67 8.61 16.85
CA SER A 50 -3.04 9.14 16.76
C SER A 50 -3.19 10.38 15.87
N ASN A 51 -2.11 11.13 15.65
CA ASN A 51 -2.12 12.41 14.92
C ASN A 51 -1.52 12.29 13.52
N ASP A 52 -1.01 11.11 13.15
CA ASP A 52 -0.35 10.90 11.86
C ASP A 52 -1.35 10.36 10.83
N ASP A 53 -1.20 10.79 9.58
CA ASP A 53 -1.96 10.23 8.46
C ASP A 53 -1.36 8.87 8.04
N PRO A 54 -2.14 7.76 8.06
CA PRO A 54 -1.60 6.44 7.74
C PRO A 54 -1.06 6.33 6.31
N SER A 55 -1.66 7.06 5.36
CA SER A 55 -1.19 7.05 3.97
C SER A 55 0.15 7.77 3.84
N GLU A 56 0.36 8.87 4.58
CA GLU A 56 1.66 9.55 4.64
C GLU A 56 2.73 8.66 5.28
N ILE A 57 2.41 7.95 6.36
CA ILE A 57 3.34 6.99 6.99
C ILE A 57 3.74 5.90 5.98
N ALA A 58 2.79 5.36 5.22
CA ALA A 58 3.09 4.38 4.18
C ALA A 58 4.04 4.96 3.10
N LEU A 59 3.80 6.18 2.63
CA LEU A 59 4.68 6.85 1.65
C LEU A 59 6.08 7.11 2.22
N ARG A 60 6.16 7.54 3.49
CA ARG A 60 7.41 7.83 4.20
C ARG A 60 8.28 6.59 4.36
N PHE A 61 7.71 5.40 4.53
CA PHE A 61 8.46 4.15 4.55
C PHE A 61 9.32 4.00 3.29
N VAL A 62 8.72 4.11 2.11
CA VAL A 62 9.45 4.02 0.83
C VAL A 62 10.43 5.19 0.68
N GLN A 63 10.01 6.41 1.05
CA GLN A 63 10.85 7.60 0.98
C GLN A 63 12.11 7.46 1.85
N TYR A 64 12.00 6.87 3.04
CA TYR A 64 13.12 6.67 3.95
C TYR A 64 14.20 5.77 3.34
N HIS A 65 13.79 4.65 2.75
CA HIS A 65 14.71 3.67 2.16
C HIS A 65 15.25 4.10 0.78
N CYS A 66 14.43 4.75 -0.04
CA CYS A 66 14.81 5.12 -1.41
C CYS A 66 15.37 6.53 -1.55
N ARG A 67 15.08 7.42 -0.58
CA ARG A 67 15.26 8.87 -0.68
C ARG A 67 14.44 9.52 -1.80
N LYS A 68 13.32 8.89 -2.16
CA LYS A 68 12.40 9.32 -3.22
C LYS A 68 10.96 9.14 -2.79
N TRP A 69 10.13 10.13 -3.06
CA TRP A 69 8.69 10.03 -2.83
C TRP A 69 8.01 9.10 -3.85
N PRO A 70 7.32 8.04 -3.41
CA PRO A 70 6.40 7.31 -4.29
C PRO A 70 5.22 8.19 -4.72
N ARG A 71 4.54 7.78 -5.79
CA ARG A 71 3.54 8.64 -6.46
C ARG A 71 2.27 8.86 -5.64
N ARG A 72 1.90 7.86 -4.82
CA ARG A 72 0.64 7.74 -4.10
C ARG A 72 0.61 6.47 -3.26
N ALA A 73 -0.32 6.41 -2.32
CA ALA A 73 -0.70 5.23 -1.56
C ALA A 73 -2.23 5.11 -1.62
N PHE A 74 -2.74 3.89 -1.61
CA PHE A 74 -4.16 3.61 -1.57
C PHE A 74 -4.47 2.65 -0.44
N GLU A 75 -5.50 2.94 0.33
CA GLU A 75 -6.04 1.96 1.25
C GLU A 75 -6.75 0.85 0.47
N VAL A 76 -6.37 -0.39 0.75
CA VAL A 76 -7.01 -1.58 0.20
C VAL A 76 -8.09 -2.01 1.20
N PRO A 77 -9.38 -2.03 0.81
CA PRO A 77 -10.45 -2.42 1.70
C PRO A 77 -10.21 -3.83 2.25
N LEU A 78 -10.25 -3.98 3.57
CA LEU A 78 -10.19 -5.29 4.22
C LEU A 78 -11.61 -5.83 4.45
N TRP A 79 -11.73 -7.12 4.75
CA TRP A 79 -12.98 -7.86 4.73
C TRP A 79 -14.06 -7.34 5.71
N HIS A 80 -13.68 -6.48 6.67
CA HIS A 80 -14.56 -6.01 7.74
C HIS A 80 -15.23 -4.66 7.44
N ASP A 81 -14.85 -3.96 6.37
CA ASP A 81 -15.40 -2.62 6.08
C ASP A 81 -16.78 -2.65 5.40
N ASN A 82 -17.19 -3.79 4.84
CA ASN A 82 -18.41 -3.85 4.01
C ASN A 82 -19.72 -4.19 4.76
N GLU A 83 -19.69 -4.68 6.00
CA GLU A 83 -20.93 -5.21 6.63
C GLU A 83 -21.37 -4.55 7.95
N LEU A 84 -20.55 -3.72 8.61
CA LEU A 84 -20.88 -3.21 9.95
C LEU A 84 -20.84 -1.67 10.14
N MET A 85 -20.38 -0.91 9.15
CA MET A 85 -20.26 0.55 9.27
C MET A 85 -21.59 1.33 9.22
N SER A 86 -22.73 0.65 9.07
CA SER A 86 -24.04 1.32 8.98
C SER A 86 -24.94 1.21 10.20
N GLN A 87 -24.64 0.42 11.24
CA GLN A 87 -25.66 0.19 12.27
C GLN A 87 -25.32 0.33 13.75
N ASN A 88 -24.09 0.26 14.27
CA ASN A 88 -23.90 0.47 15.71
C ASN A 88 -22.49 0.99 16.05
N ARG A 89 -22.33 2.32 16.13
CA ARG A 89 -21.24 2.92 16.92
C ARG A 89 -21.54 2.72 18.40
N SER A 90 -21.31 1.49 18.89
CA SER A 90 -21.05 1.24 20.30
C SER A 90 -19.59 1.63 20.56
N SER A 91 -19.42 2.76 21.26
CA SER A 91 -18.18 3.12 21.92
C SER A 91 -17.94 2.14 23.06
N ASN A 92 -17.02 1.17 22.90
CA ASN A 92 -16.20 0.54 23.97
C ASN A 92 -15.61 -0.84 23.61
N THR A 93 -15.11 -1.02 22.39
CA THR A 93 -14.04 -2.01 22.15
C THR A 93 -12.92 -1.29 21.41
N THR A 94 -11.75 -1.20 22.04
CA THR A 94 -10.48 -0.82 21.41
C THR A 94 -10.12 -1.88 20.37
N SER A 95 -10.85 -1.88 19.26
CA SER A 95 -10.47 -2.59 18.05
C SER A 95 -9.09 -2.06 17.66
N VAL A 96 -8.10 -2.94 17.64
CA VAL A 96 -6.80 -2.63 17.07
C VAL A 96 -7.04 -2.34 15.60
N GLN A 97 -7.14 -1.06 15.25
CA GLN A 97 -7.35 -0.61 13.89
C GLN A 97 -6.13 -1.04 13.07
N PHE A 98 -6.38 -1.84 12.03
CA PHE A 98 -5.38 -2.37 11.12
C PHE A 98 -5.83 -2.08 9.69
N SER A 99 -4.97 -1.45 8.89
CA SER A 99 -5.25 -1.17 7.47
C SER A 99 -4.11 -1.64 6.57
N LEU A 100 -4.45 -1.93 5.31
CA LEU A 100 -3.51 -2.29 4.27
C LEU A 100 -3.37 -1.12 3.29
N TYR A 101 -2.16 -0.62 3.09
CA TYR A 101 -1.86 0.42 2.12
C TYR A 101 -1.03 -0.13 0.96
N CYS A 102 -1.52 0.05 -0.26
CA CYS A 102 -0.82 -0.31 -1.48
C CYS A 102 -0.11 0.91 -2.09
N ILE A 103 1.17 0.75 -2.41
CA ILE A 103 2.02 1.76 -3.06
C ILE A 103 2.43 1.24 -4.44
N PRO A 104 1.91 1.81 -5.53
CA PRO A 104 2.30 1.42 -6.89
C PRO A 104 3.66 2.00 -7.29
N LEU A 105 4.56 1.13 -7.73
CA LEU A 105 5.86 1.44 -8.33
C LEU A 105 5.95 0.84 -9.75
N ILE A 106 6.83 1.43 -10.56
CA ILE A 106 7.16 0.95 -11.91
C ILE A 106 8.57 0.36 -11.87
N GLU A 107 8.79 -0.82 -12.46
CA GLU A 107 10.06 -1.58 -12.30
C GLU A 107 11.32 -0.78 -12.66
N ASN A 108 11.27 -0.02 -13.75
CA ASN A 108 12.41 0.73 -14.29
C ASN A 108 12.53 2.16 -13.74
N GLU A 109 12.04 2.44 -12.54
CA GLU A 109 12.39 3.67 -11.83
C GLU A 109 13.62 3.39 -10.94
N ASP A 110 14.82 3.62 -11.51
CA ASP A 110 16.16 3.28 -10.94
C ASP A 110 16.33 3.64 -9.45
N GLU A 111 15.62 4.66 -8.99
CA GLU A 111 15.72 5.20 -7.64
C GLU A 111 15.03 4.33 -6.56
N PHE A 112 14.13 3.42 -6.93
CA PHE A 112 13.45 2.52 -5.97
C PHE A 112 14.19 1.18 -5.74
N THR A 113 15.25 0.92 -6.50
CA THR A 113 16.07 -0.30 -6.37
C THR A 113 16.64 -0.50 -4.96
N LYS A 114 16.81 0.57 -4.16
CA LYS A 114 17.30 0.48 -2.78
C LYS A 114 16.42 -0.33 -1.83
N LEU A 115 15.14 -0.58 -2.17
CA LEU A 115 14.28 -1.48 -1.38
C LEU A 115 14.83 -2.90 -1.32
N THR A 116 15.55 -3.36 -2.36
CA THR A 116 16.13 -4.71 -2.37
C THR A 116 17.23 -4.92 -1.33
N LYS A 117 17.67 -3.86 -0.65
CA LYS A 117 18.64 -3.94 0.46
C LYS A 117 18.02 -4.46 1.76
N ILE A 118 16.71 -4.35 1.92
CA ILE A 118 15.99 -4.70 3.16
C ILE A 118 14.95 -5.82 2.95
N GLY A 119 14.66 -6.19 1.70
CA GLY A 119 13.69 -7.23 1.36
C GLY A 119 13.78 -7.60 -0.11
N ASN A 120 12.82 -8.38 -0.60
CA ASN A 120 12.78 -8.87 -1.98
C ASN A 120 11.43 -8.61 -2.64
N PHE A 121 11.44 -8.47 -3.96
CA PHE A 121 10.24 -8.39 -4.77
C PHE A 121 9.89 -9.78 -5.30
N GLU A 122 8.77 -10.32 -4.86
CA GLU A 122 8.27 -11.64 -5.24
C GLU A 122 7.04 -11.53 -6.13
N ALA A 123 6.86 -12.44 -7.08
CA ALA A 123 5.69 -12.42 -7.95
C ALA A 123 4.41 -12.59 -7.13
N LEU A 124 3.46 -11.65 -7.23
CA LEU A 124 2.24 -11.63 -6.42
C LEU A 124 1.44 -12.92 -6.56
N SER A 125 1.33 -13.44 -7.78
CA SER A 125 0.65 -14.70 -8.09
C SER A 125 1.33 -15.92 -7.43
N SER A 126 2.66 -15.93 -7.32
CA SER A 126 3.40 -17.00 -6.64
C SER A 126 3.20 -16.92 -5.14
N VAL A 127 3.33 -15.72 -4.55
CA VAL A 127 3.11 -15.50 -3.12
C VAL A 127 1.68 -15.87 -2.73
N SER A 128 0.68 -15.44 -3.49
CA SER A 128 -0.73 -15.77 -3.27
C SER A 128 -0.99 -17.28 -3.28
N LYS A 129 -0.42 -18.01 -4.24
CA LYS A 129 -0.50 -19.48 -4.28
C LYS A 129 0.14 -20.11 -3.04
N CYS A 130 1.33 -19.65 -2.64
CA CYS A 130 1.98 -20.13 -1.43
C CYS A 130 1.12 -19.87 -0.18
N CYS A 131 0.44 -18.72 -0.08
CA CYS A 131 -0.48 -18.42 1.02
C CYS A 131 -1.64 -19.42 1.14
N GLN A 132 -2.06 -20.06 0.03
CA GLN A 132 -3.16 -21.03 0.03
C GLN A 132 -2.69 -22.47 0.28
N ILE A 133 -1.48 -22.81 -0.15
CA ILE A 133 -0.97 -24.19 -0.17
C ILE A 133 -0.09 -24.50 1.05
N GLU A 134 0.70 -23.52 1.52
CA GLU A 134 1.72 -23.73 2.54
C GLU A 134 1.44 -22.88 3.79
N PRO A 135 0.79 -23.45 4.83
CA PRO A 135 0.27 -22.69 5.98
C PRO A 135 1.32 -22.07 6.92
N ASN A 136 2.62 -22.14 6.61
CA ASN A 136 3.70 -21.68 7.49
C ASN A 136 4.71 -20.72 6.84
N CYS A 137 4.61 -20.44 5.54
CA CYS A 137 5.59 -19.60 4.85
C CYS A 137 5.44 -18.10 5.20
N PHE A 138 4.22 -17.69 5.54
CA PHE A 138 3.88 -16.31 5.90
C PHE A 138 3.11 -16.28 7.23
N SER A 139 2.98 -15.10 7.83
CA SER A 139 2.00 -14.89 8.92
C SER A 139 0.58 -14.95 8.36
N VAL A 140 -0.40 -15.32 9.20
CA VAL A 140 -1.81 -15.39 8.79
C VAL A 140 -2.31 -14.03 8.28
N GLU A 141 -1.90 -12.96 8.95
CA GLU A 141 -2.27 -11.59 8.59
C GLU A 141 -1.64 -11.16 7.27
N THR A 142 -0.37 -11.55 7.01
CA THR A 142 0.25 -11.35 5.70
C THR A 142 -0.48 -12.14 4.61
N CYS A 143 -0.82 -13.41 4.85
CA CYS A 143 -1.60 -14.20 3.89
C CYS A 143 -2.92 -13.50 3.55
N HIS A 144 -3.68 -13.06 4.54
CA HIS A 144 -4.94 -12.34 4.33
C HIS A 144 -4.73 -11.06 3.52
N CYS A 145 -3.71 -10.26 3.83
CA CYS A 145 -3.40 -9.04 3.09
C CYS A 145 -3.04 -9.31 1.63
N ILE A 146 -2.20 -10.32 1.37
CA ILE A 146 -1.78 -10.69 0.02
C ILE A 146 -2.96 -11.17 -0.83
N LEU A 147 -3.78 -12.06 -0.28
CA LEU A 147 -4.97 -12.57 -0.98
C LEU A 147 -5.96 -11.45 -1.27
N GLN A 148 -6.17 -10.54 -0.31
CA GLN A 148 -7.06 -9.41 -0.50
C GLN A 148 -6.52 -8.39 -1.51
N LEU A 149 -5.21 -8.14 -1.50
CA LEU A 149 -4.55 -7.27 -2.47
C LEU A 149 -4.71 -7.80 -3.90
N GLU A 150 -4.42 -9.08 -4.12
CA GLU A 150 -4.54 -9.69 -5.44
C GLU A 150 -5.99 -9.62 -5.96
N ARG A 151 -6.95 -10.01 -5.11
CA ARG A 151 -8.38 -9.90 -5.43
C ARG A 151 -8.77 -8.47 -5.74
N TRP A 152 -8.38 -7.50 -4.91
CA TRP A 152 -8.76 -6.10 -5.08
C TRP A 152 -8.19 -5.52 -6.38
N LEU A 153 -6.91 -5.79 -6.70
CA LEU A 153 -6.31 -5.34 -7.97
C LEU A 153 -7.06 -5.90 -9.19
N HIS A 154 -7.43 -7.18 -9.13
CA HIS A 154 -8.23 -7.82 -10.17
C HIS A 154 -9.62 -7.18 -10.30
N ASP A 155 -10.35 -7.09 -9.19
CA ASP A 155 -11.73 -6.58 -9.17
C ASP A 155 -11.80 -5.11 -9.63
N GLN A 156 -10.85 -4.27 -9.22
CA GLN A 156 -10.77 -2.87 -9.66
C GLN A 156 -10.50 -2.76 -11.17
N GLN A 157 -9.62 -3.61 -11.72
CA GLN A 157 -9.34 -3.61 -13.16
C GLN A 157 -10.52 -4.16 -13.99
N CYS A 158 -11.23 -5.16 -13.48
CA CYS A 158 -12.44 -5.67 -14.11
C CYS A 158 -13.57 -4.63 -14.13
N SER A 159 -13.71 -3.86 -13.04
CA SER A 159 -14.69 -2.78 -12.94
C SER A 159 -14.32 -1.57 -13.81
N ASN A 160 -13.04 -1.25 -13.92
CA ASN A 160 -12.54 -0.13 -14.71
C ASN A 160 -11.26 -0.52 -15.46
N THR A 161 -11.37 -0.66 -16.78
CA THR A 161 -10.26 -1.07 -17.66
C THR A 161 -9.06 -0.11 -17.64
N ASN A 162 -9.26 1.13 -17.20
CA ASN A 162 -8.20 2.12 -17.04
C ASN A 162 -7.65 2.23 -15.61
N PHE A 163 -8.13 1.40 -14.68
CA PHE A 163 -7.74 1.47 -13.28
C PHE A 163 -6.22 1.34 -13.12
N LEU A 164 -5.62 0.26 -13.63
CA LEU A 164 -4.18 0.03 -13.47
C LEU A 164 -3.34 1.11 -14.17
N ALA A 165 -3.81 1.62 -15.31
CA ALA A 165 -3.16 2.73 -16.00
C ALA A 165 -3.08 3.97 -15.09
N ARG A 166 -4.21 4.34 -14.46
CA ARG A 166 -4.28 5.47 -13.53
C ARG A 166 -3.56 5.18 -12.22
N PHE A 167 -3.57 3.94 -11.76
CA PHE A 167 -2.97 3.49 -10.52
C PHE A 167 -1.44 3.61 -10.57
N PHE A 168 -0.81 3.10 -11.63
CA PHE A 168 0.65 3.10 -11.77
C PHE A 168 1.21 4.36 -12.44
N PHE A 169 0.57 4.88 -13.50
CA PHE A 169 1.21 5.88 -14.36
C PHE A 169 0.78 7.33 -14.12
N LEU A 170 -0.36 7.57 -13.48
CA LEU A 170 -0.80 8.94 -13.25
C LEU A 170 0.26 9.69 -12.40
N PRO A 171 0.70 10.89 -12.79
CA PRO A 171 1.69 11.63 -12.01
C PRO A 171 1.22 11.99 -10.59
N PRO A 172 2.14 12.22 -9.64
CA PRO A 172 1.80 12.70 -8.29
C PRO A 172 0.95 13.96 -8.34
N ALA A 173 0.07 14.15 -7.35
CA ALA A 173 -0.84 15.30 -7.30
C ALA A 173 -0.10 16.65 -7.41
N LYS A 174 1.07 16.76 -6.75
CA LYS A 174 1.96 17.93 -6.80
C LYS A 174 2.40 18.33 -8.21
N MET A 175 2.49 17.38 -9.14
CA MET A 175 2.84 17.66 -10.55
C MET A 175 1.63 17.97 -11.42
N ARG A 176 0.41 17.71 -10.93
CA ARG A 176 -0.84 17.88 -11.68
C ARG A 176 -1.63 19.12 -11.27
N ILE A 177 -1.39 19.62 -10.05
CA ILE A 177 -2.00 20.86 -9.58
C ILE A 177 -1.54 22.02 -10.47
N ARG A 178 -2.49 22.83 -10.92
CA ARG A 178 -2.23 24.01 -11.77
C ARG A 178 -2.44 25.30 -11.01
N GLU A 179 -3.51 25.32 -10.23
CA GLU A 179 -3.94 26.47 -9.45
C GLU A 179 -4.41 25.95 -8.09
N CYS A 180 -4.21 26.77 -7.07
CA CYS A 180 -4.66 26.52 -5.72
C CYS A 180 -5.17 27.85 -5.16
N ALA A 181 -6.47 27.91 -4.84
CA ALA A 181 -7.06 29.07 -4.20
C ALA A 181 -7.41 28.67 -2.75
N HIS A 182 -7.01 29.50 -1.80
CA HIS A 182 -7.35 29.34 -0.40
C HIS A 182 -8.29 30.46 0.01
N ASN A 183 -9.21 30.16 0.91
CA ASN A 183 -10.09 31.18 1.44
C ASN A 183 -9.32 31.96 2.52
N PRO A 184 -9.15 33.29 2.36
CA PRO A 184 -8.37 34.12 3.29
C PRO A 184 -8.83 34.04 4.75
N ALA A 185 -10.11 33.70 4.99
CA ALA A 185 -10.65 33.52 6.34
C ALA A 185 -10.02 32.35 7.12
N TYR A 186 -9.27 31.46 6.47
CA TYR A 186 -8.62 30.28 7.09
C TYR A 186 -7.09 30.32 6.99
N GLU A 187 -6.51 31.46 6.61
CA GLU A 187 -5.19 31.53 5.96
C GLU A 187 -4.01 31.89 6.88
N HIS A 188 -4.14 31.79 8.20
CA HIS A 188 -3.06 32.24 9.09
C HIS A 188 -1.77 31.39 9.00
N GLU A 189 -1.79 30.18 8.44
CA GLU A 189 -0.59 29.32 8.34
C GLU A 189 -0.35 28.66 6.95
N GLN A 190 -1.35 28.61 6.05
CA GLN A 190 -1.33 27.71 4.88
C GLN A 190 -0.81 28.33 3.57
N SER A 191 -0.73 29.67 3.47
CA SER A 191 -0.28 30.37 2.26
C SER A 191 1.19 30.11 1.90
N THR A 192 2.01 29.66 2.85
CA THR A 192 3.43 29.34 2.63
C THR A 192 3.66 27.97 1.97
N LEU A 193 2.64 27.11 1.93
CA LEU A 193 2.73 25.73 1.43
C LEU A 193 2.28 25.59 -0.03
N CYS A 194 1.63 26.62 -0.59
CA CYS A 194 1.29 26.67 -2.00
C CYS A 194 2.49 27.10 -2.84
N HIS A 195 2.74 26.39 -3.94
CA HIS A 195 3.80 26.72 -4.88
C HIS A 195 3.69 28.18 -5.35
N LYS A 196 4.81 28.92 -5.26
CA LYS A 196 5.06 30.09 -6.10
C LYS A 196 5.52 29.64 -7.48
#